data_AF-A0A830ERE3-F1
#
_entry.id   AF-A0A830ERE3-F1
#
_cell.length_a   1.000
_cell.length_b   1.000
_cell.length_c   1.000
_cell.angle_alpha   90.00
_cell.angle_beta   90.00
_cell.angle_gamma   90.00
#
_symmetry.space_group_name_H-M   'P 1'
#
loop_
_entity.id
_entity.type
_entity.pdbx_description
1 polymer ?
#
loop_
_entity_poly.entity_id
_entity_poly.type
_entity_poly.pdbx_seq_one_letter_code
_entity_poly.pdbx_strand_id
1 'polypeptide(L)'
;MTAAATPTAVLVGLLLNLQLILSAVAFVLSLIAYRGYAGTPWGRVLEPIPVLLASILVTTGIEGAVPEATYLLVSAVCWTVTTGAVVLSTYRITTLRRGASR
;
A
#
# COMPACT_ATOMS: atom_id res chain seq x y z
N MET A 1 1.75 37.71 -6.36
CA MET A 1 1.45 37.14 -7.70
C MET A 1 1.59 35.64 -7.59
N THR A 2 0.49 34.90 -7.51
CA THR A 2 0.52 33.43 -7.48
C THR A 2 0.87 32.95 -8.88
N ALA A 3 2.04 32.34 -9.07
CA ALA A 3 2.41 31.71 -10.34
C ALA A 3 1.32 30.68 -10.70
N ALA A 4 0.81 30.74 -11.94
CA ALA A 4 -0.15 29.76 -12.42
C ALA A 4 0.49 28.36 -12.35
N ALA A 5 -0.23 27.39 -11.78
CA ALA A 5 0.24 26.02 -11.72
C ALA A 5 0.49 25.51 -13.15
N THR A 6 1.65 24.90 -13.39
CA THR A 6 1.94 24.30 -14.69
C THR A 6 0.97 23.15 -14.96
N PRO A 7 0.60 22.85 -16.23
CA PRO A 7 -0.26 21.71 -16.55
C PRO A 7 0.24 20.38 -15.97
N THR A 8 1.56 20.22 -15.86
CA THR A 8 2.21 19.08 -15.23
C THR A 8 1.94 18.98 -13.74
N ALA A 9 1.98 20.09 -13.00
CA ALA A 9 1.69 20.11 -11.56
C ALA A 9 0.23 19.74 -11.28
N VAL A 10 -0.70 20.21 -12.13
CA VAL A 10 -2.13 19.85 -12.03
C VAL A 10 -2.34 18.37 -12.30
N LEU A 11 -1.70 17.81 -13.34
CA LEU A 11 -1.80 16.39 -13.66
C LEU A 11 -1.22 15.51 -12.54
N VAL A 12 -0.05 15.84 -12.01
CA VAL A 12 0.57 15.11 -10.90
C VAL A 12 -0.34 15.14 -9.67
N GLY A 13 -0.89 16.31 -9.32
CA GLY A 13 -1.86 16.42 -8.23
C GLY A 13 -3.09 15.53 -8.43
N LEU A 14 -3.66 15.51 -9.63
CA LEU A 14 -4.80 14.63 -9.96
C LEU A 14 -4.45 13.15 -9.80
N LEU A 15 -3.30 12.73 -10.33
CA LEU A 15 -2.85 11.34 -10.26
C LEU A 15 -2.59 10.89 -8.81
N LEU A 16 -1.97 11.74 -7.98
CA LEU A 16 -1.73 11.45 -6.57
C LEU A 16 -3.05 11.32 -5.80
N ASN A 17 -4.02 12.21 -6.04
CA ASN A 17 -5.34 12.12 -5.43
C ASN A 17 -6.10 10.85 -5.85
N LEU A 18 -6.07 10.51 -7.14
CA LEU A 18 -6.67 9.28 -7.65
C LEU A 18 -6.02 8.05 -7.02
N GLN A 19 -4.67 8.02 -6.95
CA GLN A 19 -3.93 6.95 -6.31
C GLN A 19 -4.31 6.80 -4.83
N LEU A 20 -4.47 7.90 -4.10
CA LEU A 20 -4.89 7.88 -2.70
C LEU A 20 -6.29 7.28 -2.53
N ILE A 21 -7.26 7.71 -3.35
CA ILE A 21 -8.64 7.19 -3.33
C ILE A 21 -8.65 5.69 -3.64
N LEU A 22 -7.97 5.28 -4.71
CA LEU A 22 -7.90 3.88 -5.11
C LEU A 22 -7.21 3.02 -4.04
N SER A 23 -6.15 3.52 -3.42
CA SER A 23 -5.44 2.84 -2.33
C SER A 23 -6.33 2.70 -1.10
N ALA A 24 -7.16 3.70 -0.78
CA ALA A 24 -8.09 3.65 0.34
C ALA A 24 -9.19 2.60 0.12
N VAL A 25 -9.78 2.59 -1.08
CA VAL A 25 -10.76 1.57 -1.48
C VAL A 25 -10.12 0.18 -1.44
N ALA A 26 -8.93 0.02 -2.03
CA ALA A 26 -8.19 -1.24 -2.01
C ALA A 26 -7.89 -1.70 -0.58
N PHE A 27 -7.53 -0.78 0.32
CA PHE A 27 -7.26 -1.10 1.72
C PHE A 27 -8.50 -1.67 2.40
N VAL A 28 -9.65 -1.02 2.26
CA VAL A 28 -10.93 -1.52 2.81
C VAL A 28 -11.27 -2.89 2.26
N LEU A 29 -11.17 -3.08 0.93
CA LEU A 29 -11.44 -4.37 0.30
C LEU A 29 -10.46 -5.45 0.77
N SER A 30 -9.18 -5.11 0.97
CA SER A 30 -8.17 -6.04 1.47
C SER A 30 -8.47 -6.51 2.90
N LEU A 31 -9.00 -5.64 3.76
CA LEU A 31 -9.43 -5.99 5.11
C LEU A 31 -10.64 -6.93 5.08
N ILE A 32 -11.61 -6.65 4.21
CA ILE A 32 -12.78 -7.51 4.00
C ILE A 32 -12.32 -8.89 3.52
N ALA A 33 -11.44 -8.94 2.51
CA ALA A 33 -10.91 -10.19 1.99
C ALA A 33 -10.14 -10.98 3.08
N TYR A 34 -9.21 -10.33 3.78
CA TYR A 34 -8.46 -10.97 4.87
C TYR A 34 -9.38 -11.59 5.93
N ARG A 35 -10.40 -10.85 6.37
CA ARG A 35 -11.40 -11.35 7.33
C ARG A 35 -12.25 -12.48 6.75
N GLY A 36 -12.66 -12.39 5.49
CA GLY A 36 -13.45 -13.42 4.81
C GLY A 36 -12.70 -14.75 4.64
N TYR A 37 -11.37 -14.69 4.50
CA TYR A 37 -10.51 -15.87 4.41
C TYR A 37 -9.88 -16.29 5.75
N ALA A 38 -10.33 -15.72 6.88
CA ALA A 38 -9.79 -16.04 8.20
C ALA A 38 -9.88 -17.55 8.49
N GLY A 39 -8.79 -18.12 9.04
CA GLY A 39 -8.68 -19.55 9.32
C GLY A 39 -8.34 -20.42 8.11
N THR A 40 -8.35 -19.88 6.89
CA THR A 40 -7.94 -20.61 5.68
C THR A 40 -6.47 -20.36 5.33
N PRO A 41 -5.83 -21.23 4.52
CA PRO A 41 -4.49 -20.96 4.00
C PRO A 41 -4.40 -19.65 3.19
N TRP A 42 -5.49 -19.26 2.51
CA TRP A 42 -5.59 -18.00 1.77
C TRP A 42 -5.57 -16.78 2.69
N GLY A 43 -6.16 -16.88 3.90
CA GLY A 43 -6.10 -15.81 4.89
C GLY A 43 -4.66 -15.44 5.25
N ARG A 44 -3.78 -16.44 5.40
CA ARG A 44 -2.34 -16.20 5.59
C ARG A 44 -1.70 -15.54 4.38
N VAL A 45 -2.05 -15.93 3.15
CA VAL A 45 -1.48 -15.28 1.94
C VAL A 45 -1.86 -13.80 1.86
N LEU A 46 -3.10 -13.48 2.23
CA LEU A 46 -3.68 -12.14 2.12
C LEU A 46 -3.34 -11.21 3.29
N GLU A 47 -2.99 -11.75 4.46
CA GLU A 47 -2.65 -10.99 5.68
C GLU A 47 -1.66 -9.83 5.46
N PRO A 48 -0.61 -9.93 4.63
CA PRO A 48 0.32 -8.82 4.43
C PRO A 48 -0.23 -7.69 3.55
N ILE A 49 -1.30 -7.93 2.78
CA ILE A 49 -1.83 -6.96 1.80
C ILE A 49 -2.40 -5.70 2.48
N PRO A 50 -3.23 -5.80 3.55
CA PRO A 50 -3.63 -4.62 4.31
C PRO A 50 -2.45 -3.79 4.84
N VAL A 51 -1.37 -4.43 5.29
CA VAL A 51 -0.19 -3.74 5.82
C VAL A 51 0.53 -2.94 4.74
N LEU A 52 0.67 -3.53 3.55
CA LEU A 52 1.19 -2.86 2.36
C LEU A 52 0.35 -1.62 2.01
N LEU A 53 -0.97 -1.78 1.92
CA LEU A 53 -1.87 -0.69 1.52
C LEU A 53 -1.93 0.42 2.58
N ALA A 54 -1.89 0.07 3.86
CA ALA A 54 -1.77 1.03 4.95
C ALA A 54 -0.47 1.84 4.84
N SER A 55 0.65 1.20 4.49
CA SER A 55 1.94 1.87 4.33
C SER A 55 1.94 2.88 3.17
N ILE A 56 1.27 2.53 2.06
CA ILE A 56 1.06 3.45 0.93
C ILE A 56 0.19 4.64 1.37
N LEU A 57 -0.94 4.38 2.05
CA LEU A 57 -1.84 5.43 2.54
C LEU A 57 -1.15 6.39 3.51
N VAL A 58 -0.33 5.87 4.43
CA VAL A 58 0.45 6.71 5.35
C VAL A 58 1.41 7.60 4.56
N THR A 59 2.21 7.00 3.67
CA THR A 59 3.23 7.74 2.90
C THR A 59 2.61 8.85 2.05
N THR A 60 1.53 8.55 1.32
CA THR A 60 0.84 9.53 0.48
C THR A 60 0.07 10.56 1.33
N GLY A 61 -0.50 10.15 2.46
CA GLY A 61 -1.30 11.04 3.31
C GLY A 61 -0.49 12.09 4.07
N ILE A 62 0.80 11.83 4.33
CA ILE A 62 1.69 12.80 4.99
C ILE A 62 2.46 13.68 4.00
N GLU A 63 2.38 13.40 2.70
CA GLU A 63 3.11 14.13 1.67
C GLU A 63 2.68 15.61 1.66
N GLY A 64 3.65 16.52 1.85
CA GLY A 64 3.39 17.95 1.97
C GLY A 64 2.76 18.41 3.29
N ALA A 65 2.34 17.49 4.17
CA ALA A 65 1.79 17.80 5.48
C ALA A 65 2.85 17.87 6.60
N VAL A 66 4.02 17.26 6.38
CA VAL A 66 5.12 17.19 7.37
C VAL A 66 6.43 17.73 6.77
N PRO A 67 7.40 18.13 7.61
CA PRO A 67 8.74 18.50 7.14
C PRO A 67 9.40 17.39 6.32
N GLU A 68 10.20 17.77 5.32
CA GLU A 68 10.80 16.83 4.36
C GLU A 68 11.63 15.73 5.02
N ALA A 69 12.45 16.06 6.02
CA ALA A 69 13.24 15.07 6.75
C ALA A 69 12.36 14.00 7.43
N THR A 70 11.23 14.40 8.00
CA THR A 70 10.25 13.48 8.60
C THR A 70 9.56 12.65 7.52
N TYR A 71 9.17 13.26 6.41
CA TYR A 71 8.59 12.55 5.26
C TYR A 71 9.52 11.46 4.75
N LEU A 72 10.80 11.77 4.51
CA LEU A 72 11.79 10.82 4.02
C LEU A 72 12.00 9.64 4.97
N LEU A 73 12.06 9.90 6.28
CA LEU A 73 12.17 8.87 7.31
C LEU A 73 10.96 7.93 7.31
N VAL A 74 9.74 8.49 7.35
CA VAL A 74 8.51 7.70 7.36
C VAL A 74 8.35 6.93 6.05
N SER A 75 8.62 7.58 4.92
CA SER A 75 8.59 6.97 3.59
C SER A 75 9.55 5.78 3.51
N ALA A 76 10.79 5.93 3.98
CA ALA A 76 11.77 4.82 3.99
C ALA A 76 11.29 3.62 4.80
N VAL A 77 10.68 3.86 5.98
CA VAL A 77 10.10 2.80 6.81
C VAL A 77 8.90 2.14 6.11
N CYS A 78 7.96 2.93 5.60
CA CYS A 78 6.76 2.44 4.91
C CYS A 78 7.11 1.67 3.63
N TRP A 79 8.12 2.09 2.87
CA TRP A 79 8.63 1.34 1.72
C TRP A 79 9.25 0.02 2.14
N THR A 80 10.06 0.01 3.20
CA THR A 80 10.64 -1.24 3.73
C THR A 80 9.57 -2.23 4.17
N VAL A 81 8.54 -1.76 4.89
CA VAL A 81 7.40 -2.56 5.32
C VAL A 81 6.61 -3.09 4.12
N THR A 82 6.33 -2.23 3.14
CA THR A 82 5.68 -2.59 1.87
C THR A 82 6.44 -3.71 1.16
N THR A 83 7.75 -3.56 0.99
CA THR A 83 8.61 -4.58 0.37
C THR A 83 8.55 -5.90 1.15
N GLY A 84 8.65 -5.85 2.48
CA GLY A 84 8.54 -7.03 3.32
C GLY A 84 7.19 -7.74 3.18
N ALA A 85 6.09 -6.98 3.11
CA ALA A 85 4.75 -7.51 2.92
C ALA A 85 4.59 -8.19 1.54
N VAL A 86 5.12 -7.59 0.47
CA VAL A 86 5.15 -8.21 -0.87
C VAL A 86 5.92 -9.53 -0.81
N VAL A 87 7.16 -9.51 -0.32
CA VAL A 87 8.02 -10.71 -0.24
C VAL A 87 7.34 -11.81 0.56
N LEU A 88 6.76 -11.48 1.71
CA LEU A 88 6.05 -12.44 2.55
C LEU A 88 4.81 -13.02 1.86
N SER A 89 3.99 -12.18 1.21
CA SER A 89 2.81 -12.66 0.47
C SER A 89 3.21 -13.55 -0.70
N THR A 90 4.24 -13.16 -1.47
CA THR A 90 4.82 -13.96 -2.57
C THR A 90 5.38 -15.29 -2.08
N TYR A 91 6.07 -15.30 -0.94
CA TYR A 91 6.55 -16.54 -0.33
C TYR A 91 5.37 -17.44 0.06
N ARG A 92 4.37 -16.90 0.76
CA ARG A 92 3.19 -17.65 1.22
C ARG A 92 2.40 -18.24 0.05
N ILE A 93 2.14 -17.49 -1.02
CA ILE A 93 1.44 -18.02 -2.20
C ILE A 93 2.24 -19.12 -2.90
N THR A 94 3.57 -18.98 -2.98
CA THR A 94 4.45 -19.99 -3.59
C THR A 94 4.46 -21.28 -2.78
N THR A 95 4.53 -21.18 -1.46
CA THR A 95 4.46 -22.36 -0.57
C THR A 95 3.09 -23.05 -0.63
N LEU A 96 1.99 -22.29 -0.67
CA LEU A 96 0.64 -22.83 -0.81
C LEU A 96 0.48 -23.61 -2.12
N ARG A 97 0.96 -23.05 -3.24
CA ARG A 97 0.91 -23.72 -4.55
C ARG A 97 1.69 -25.03 -4.55
N ARG A 98 2.89 -25.04 -3.95
CA ARG A 98 3.73 -26.25 -3.84
C ARG A 98 3.10 -27.31 -2.92
N GLY A 99 2.42 -26.90 -1.86
CA GLY A 99 1.71 -27.81 -0.95
C GLY A 99 0.45 -28.42 -1.56
N ALA A 100 -0.27 -27.67 -2.42
CA ALA A 100 -1.43 -28.17 -3.16
C ALA A 100 -1.09 -29.10 -4.33
N SER A 101 0.19 -29.20 -4.69
CA SER A 101 0.68 -30.06 -5.79
C SER A 101 1.21 -31.42 -5.31
N ARG A 102 1.10 -31.71 -4.00
CA ARG A 102 1.44 -32.99 -3.36
C ARG A 102 0.15 -33.65 -2.89
#